data_AF-A0A1G6RKW9-F1
#
_entry.id   AF-A0A1G6RKW9-F1
#
_cell.length_a   1.000
_cell.length_b   1.000
_cell.length_c   1.000
_cell.angle_alpha   90.00
_cell.angle_beta   90.00
_cell.angle_gamma   90.00
#
_symmetry.space_group_name_H-M   'P 1'
#
loop_
_entity.id
_entity.type
_entity.pdbx_description
1 polymer ?
#
loop_
_entity_poly.entity_id
_entity_poly.type
_entity_poly.pdbx_seq_one_letter_code
_entity_poly.pdbx_strand_id
1 'polypeptide(L)' 'MCCYCYILFSPSLGKFYTGITQESIDSRIQKHNLQQYGNHRYTAKASDWELFLAIEADDYAHARRMEL' A
#
# COMPACT_ATOMS: atom_id res chain seq x y z
N MET A 1 -0.56 -17.89 -1.82
CA MET A 1 -1.05 -16.55 -2.19
C MET A 1 -0.69 -15.65 -1.03
N CYS A 2 0.29 -14.75 -1.18
CA CYS A 2 0.77 -13.94 -0.05
C CYS A 2 -0.15 -12.74 0.15
N CYS A 3 -0.59 -12.51 1.38
CA CYS A 3 -1.33 -11.32 1.78
C CYS A 3 -0.44 -10.44 2.65
N TYR A 4 -0.55 -9.13 2.53
CA TYR A 4 0.21 -8.20 3.37
C TYR A 4 -0.65 -7.07 3.87
N CYS A 5 -0.39 -6.63 5.10
CA CYS A 5 -0.72 -5.29 5.58
C CYS A 5 0.55 -4.44 5.49
N TYR A 6 0.45 -3.24 4.91
CA TYR A 6 1.61 -2.40 4.65
C TYR A 6 1.38 -0.94 5.05
N ILE A 7 2.48 -0.24 5.26
CA ILE A 7 2.57 1.20 5.43
C ILE A 7 3.52 1.73 4.36
N LEU A 8 3.05 2.70 3.58
CA LEU A 8 3.87 3.47 2.65
C LEU A 8 4.11 4.88 3.20
N PHE A 9 5.25 5.45 2.86
CA PHE A 9 5.57 6.84 3.14
C PHE A 9 5.80 7.60 1.83
N SER A 10 5.29 8.82 1.73
CA SER A 10 5.59 9.75 0.64
C SER A 10 6.42 10.91 1.19
N PRO A 11 7.70 11.05 0.78
CA PRO A 11 8.54 12.19 1.16
C PRO A 11 7.96 13.54 0.74
N SER A 12 7.40 13.65 -0.47
CA SER A 12 6.82 14.90 -0.98
C SER A 12 5.57 15.35 -0.21
N LEU A 13 4.76 14.41 0.30
CA LEU A 13 3.58 14.73 1.10
C LEU A 13 3.89 14.80 2.61
N GLY A 14 4.96 14.16 3.06
CA GLY A 14 5.22 13.93 4.49
C GLY A 14 4.08 13.13 5.14
N LYS A 15 3.51 12.16 4.42
CA LYS A 15 2.35 11.38 4.86
C LYS A 15 2.59 9.88 4.76
N PHE A 16 1.95 9.17 5.68
CA PHE A 16 1.83 7.71 5.64
C PHE A 16 0.49 7.30 5.01
N TYR A 17 0.49 6.14 4.37
CA TYR A 17 -0.70 5.47 3.87
C TYR A 17 -0.67 3.99 4.27
N THR A 18 -1.71 3.53 4.94
CA THR A 18 -1.90 2.12 5.29
C THR A 18 -2.76 1.44 4.24
N GLY A 19 -2.48 0.16 3.99
CA GLY A 19 -3.26 -0.62 3.04
C GLY A 19 -3.02 -2.12 3.17
N ILE A 20 -3.88 -2.90 2.53
CA ILE A 20 -3.69 -4.35 2.37
C ILE A 20 -3.56 -4.78 0.91
N THR A 21 -2.89 -5.90 0.66
CA THR A 21 -2.71 -6.45 -0.68
C THR A 21 -2.71 -7.98 -0.69
N GLN A 22 -3.20 -8.59 -1.78
CA GLN A 22 -3.07 -10.03 -2.08
C GLN A 22 -2.08 -10.31 -3.24
N GLU A 23 -1.39 -9.25 -3.70
CA GLU A 23 -0.30 -9.28 -4.68
C GLU A 23 1.01 -8.93 -3.98
N SER A 24 2.15 -9.03 -4.68
CA SER A 24 3.43 -8.61 -4.12
C SER A 24 3.41 -7.13 -3.70
N ILE A 25 4.13 -6.82 -2.63
CA ILE A 25 4.29 -5.45 -2.12
C ILE A 25 4.89 -4.54 -3.20
N ASP A 26 5.90 -5.01 -3.92
CA ASP A 26 6.54 -4.23 -5.00
C ASP A 26 5.55 -3.85 -6.11
N SER A 27 4.73 -4.80 -6.55
CA SER A 27 3.71 -4.52 -7.57
C SER A 27 2.68 -3.51 -7.06
N ARG A 28 2.27 -3.62 -5.79
CA ARG A 28 1.32 -2.69 -5.19
C ARG A 28 1.89 -1.27 -5.12
N ILE A 29 3.13 -1.12 -4.69
CA ILE A 29 3.81 0.19 -4.62
C ILE A 29 3.93 0.79 -6.01
N GLN A 30 4.35 -0.01 -6.99
CA GLN A 30 4.43 0.43 -8.39
C GLN A 30 3.08 0.94 -8.90
N LYS A 31 1.97 0.25 -8.60
CA LYS A 31 0.62 0.68 -9.00
C LYS A 31 0.19 2.00 -8.37
N HIS A 32 0.56 2.24 -7.11
CA HIS A 32 0.31 3.53 -6.47
C HIS A 32 1.12 4.65 -7.12
N ASN A 33 2.41 4.41 -7.38
CA ASN A 33 3.30 5.39 -8.02
C ASN A 33 2.93 5.67 -9.50
N LEU A 34 2.35 4.69 -10.19
CA LEU A 34 1.78 4.85 -11.53
C LEU A 34 0.34 5.39 -11.54
N GLN A 35 -0.23 5.69 -10.36
CA GLN A 35 -1.61 6.19 -10.22
C GLN A 35 -2.66 5.29 -10.91
N GLN A 36 -2.40 3.98 -10.96
CA GLN A 36 -3.16 3.02 -11.78
C GLN A 36 -4.63 2.89 -11.34
N TYR A 37 -4.96 3.28 -10.11
CA TYR A 37 -6.33 3.28 -9.56
C TYR A 37 -7.10 4.59 -9.82
N GLY A 38 -6.52 5.53 -10.57
CA GLY A 38 -7.11 6.81 -10.95
C GLY A 38 -6.98 7.91 -9.91
N ASN A 39 -7.10 9.15 -10.38
CA ASN A 39 -6.80 10.38 -9.63
C ASN A 39 -7.73 10.67 -8.43
N HIS A 40 -8.83 9.93 -8.30
CA HIS A 40 -9.77 10.07 -7.18
C HIS A 40 -9.30 9.35 -5.90
N ARG A 41 -8.25 8.53 -5.99
CA ARG A 41 -7.69 7.81 -4.83
C ARG A 41 -6.71 8.70 -4.07
N TYR A 42 -6.63 8.50 -2.76
CA TYR A 42 -5.72 9.26 -1.90
C TYR A 42 -4.26 9.13 -2.34
N THR A 43 -3.82 7.91 -2.70
CA THR A 43 -2.45 7.65 -3.14
C THR A 43 -2.10 8.28 -4.48
N ALA A 44 -3.08 8.67 -5.30
CA ALA A 44 -2.81 9.38 -6.55
C ALA A 44 -2.32 10.83 -6.36
N LYS A 45 -2.28 11.34 -5.12
CA LYS A 45 -1.73 12.66 -4.79
C LYS A 45 -0.20 12.75 -4.91
N ALA A 46 0.49 11.61 -4.98
CA ALA A 46 1.94 11.54 -5.13
C ALA A 46 2.37 10.28 -5.89
N SER A 47 3.62 10.26 -6.33
CA SER A 47 4.24 9.16 -7.10
C SER A 47 5.57 8.70 -6.53
N ASP A 48 5.87 9.09 -5.29
CA ASP A 48 7.09 8.80 -4.53
C ASP A 48 6.79 7.97 -3.28
N TRP A 49 5.77 7.10 -3.35
CA TRP A 49 5.47 6.17 -2.27
C TRP A 49 6.57 5.13 -2.15
N GLU A 50 7.12 5.00 -0.95
CA GLU A 50 8.15 4.05 -0.57
C GLU A 50 7.64 3.12 0.53
N LEU A 51 8.15 1.89 0.57
CA LEU A 51 7.79 0.94 1.61
C LEU A 51 8.38 1.38 2.95
N PHE A 52 7.52 1.55 3.96
CA PHE A 52 7.95 1.80 5.34
C PHE A 52 7.87 0.54 6.19
N LEU A 53 6.77 -0.22 6.06
CA LEU A 53 6.55 -1.47 6.78
C LEU A 53 5.70 -2.42 5.92
N ALA A 54 6.01 -3.71 5.94
CA ALA A 54 5.14 -4.77 5.43
C ALA A 54 5.10 -5.91 6.45
N ILE A 55 3.89 -6.37 6.76
CA ILE A 55 3.62 -7.51 7.64
C ILE A 55 2.90 -8.55 6.80
N GLU A 56 3.49 -9.73 6.67
CA GLU A 56 2.85 -10.87 5.99
C GLU A 56 1.65 -11.36 6.81
N ALA A 57 0.57 -11.69 6.11
CA ALA A 57 -0.67 -12.18 6.67
C ALA A 57 -1.01 -13.55 6.07
N ASP A 58 -1.63 -14.41 6.87
CA ASP A 58 -2.04 -15.75 6.43
C ASP A 58 -3.10 -15.69 5.32
N ASP A 59 -4.01 -14.71 5.41
CA ASP A 59 -5.08 -14.50 4.44
C ASP A 59 -5.54 -13.04 4.41
N TYR A 60 -6.47 -12.74 3.50
CA TYR A 60 -7.05 -11.40 3.34
C TYR A 60 -7.80 -10.92 4.58
N ALA A 61 -8.51 -11.80 5.28
CA ALA A 61 -9.25 -11.42 6.48
C ALA A 61 -8.30 -11.09 7.63
N HIS A 62 -7.19 -11.81 7.76
CA HIS A 62 -6.10 -11.50 8.70
C HIS A 62 -5.47 -10.15 8.34
N ALA A 63 -5.08 -9.93 7.08
CA ALA A 63 -4.54 -8.64 6.64
C ALA A 63 -5.50 -7.49 6.95
N ARG A 64 -6.80 -7.67 6.69
CA ARG A 64 -7.83 -6.66 6.93
C ARG A 64 -8.03 -6.34 8.41
N ARG A 65 -7.93 -7.33 9.30
CA ARG A 65 -7.97 -7.12 10.76
C ARG A 65 -6.71 -6.43 11.30
N MET A 66 -5.59 -6.47 10.58
CA MET A 66 -4.39 -5.69 10.95
C MET A 66 -4.51 -4.22 10.53
N GLU A 67 -5.20 -3.93 9.42
CA GLU A 67 -5.37 -2.58 8.88
C GLU A 67 -6.41 -1.74 9.65
N LEU A 68 -7.49 -2.37 10.16
CA LEU A 68 -8.65 -1.74 10.80
C LEU A 68 -8.76 -2.09 12.29
#